data_AF-A0A974NML0-F1
#
_entry.id   AF-A0A974NML0-F1
#
_cell.length_a   1.000
_cell.length_b   1.000
_cell.length_c   1.000
_cell.angle_alpha   90.00
_cell.angle_beta   90.00
_cell.angle_gamma   90.00
#
_symmetry.space_group_name_H-M   'P 1'
#
loop_
_entity.id
_entity.type
_entity.pdbx_description
1 polymer ?
#
loop_
_entity_poly.entity_id
_entity_poly.type
_entity_poly.pdbx_seq_one_letter_code
_entity_poly.pdbx_strand_id
1 'polypeptide(L)'
;MDDFKRMLNELQQSAMEQMKNSNIQIDKDKLNSFKDIISELVSIRNEFASKLSQLQNSNEKEIVTFEYSKGGETLHRGYYCPSLVFDLIVGNIKRGKLLKRKPDFGKYSYEYGFDADNRLIRVKGVNEFTTPVSRFDEEFLIYSDDIVLGVEFDNMGHFDVVYRCTYDNGKIVKYERSVCGTQEYAGLYYEEYFYENNMLSVVSIFDVTPRIEIYEEQKYKVELDADSKIVKLIGGFITSGVAEKDVLDFKK
;
A
#
# COMPACT_ATOMS: atom_id res chain seq x y z
N MET A 1 -9.92 28.27 2.40
CA MET A 1 -8.68 27.64 1.93
C MET A 1 -7.48 28.10 2.77
N ASP A 2 -7.39 29.38 3.13
CA ASP A 2 -6.35 29.92 4.03
C ASP A 2 -6.40 29.38 5.47
N ASP A 3 -7.58 29.25 6.07
CA ASP A 3 -7.69 28.76 7.46
C ASP A 3 -7.24 27.29 7.60
N PHE A 4 -7.47 26.45 6.59
CA PHE A 4 -7.02 25.06 6.58
C PHE A 4 -5.49 24.98 6.47
N LYS A 5 -4.89 25.80 5.59
CA LYS A 5 -3.42 25.91 5.49
C LYS A 5 -2.79 26.43 6.78
N ARG A 6 -3.41 27.41 7.43
CA ARG A 6 -2.96 27.92 8.75
C ARG A 6 -3.02 26.82 9.81
N MET A 7 -4.14 26.11 9.94
CA MET A 7 -4.30 25.00 10.89
C MET A 7 -3.25 23.89 10.67
N LEU A 8 -2.97 23.53 9.42
CA LEU A 8 -1.94 22.55 9.09
C LEU A 8 -0.52 23.02 9.41
N ASN A 9 -0.23 24.31 9.21
CA ASN A 9 1.05 24.89 9.59
C ASN A 9 1.23 24.94 11.11
N GLU A 10 0.17 25.23 11.86
CA GLU A 10 0.18 25.19 13.33
C GLU A 10 0.41 23.75 13.85
N LEU A 11 -0.27 22.75 13.25
CA LEU A 11 -0.03 21.32 13.55
C LEU A 11 1.42 20.91 13.26
N GLN A 12 1.97 21.37 12.14
CA GLN A 12 3.36 21.12 11.78
C GLN A 12 4.33 21.72 12.79
N GLN A 13 4.13 22.98 13.20
CA GLN A 13 4.97 23.62 14.22
C GLN A 13 4.89 22.87 15.56
N SER A 14 3.68 22.48 15.98
CA SER A 14 3.48 21.71 17.20
C SER A 14 4.18 20.35 17.16
N ALA A 15 4.07 19.61 16.06
CA ALA A 15 4.75 18.34 15.87
C ALA A 15 6.29 18.49 15.91
N MET A 16 6.83 19.53 15.23
CA MET A 16 8.27 19.83 15.25
C MET A 16 8.77 20.20 16.65
N GLU A 17 7.99 20.93 17.44
CA GLU A 17 8.31 21.25 18.83
C GLU A 17 8.31 20.00 19.72
N GLN A 18 7.32 19.11 19.57
CA GLN A 18 7.28 17.83 20.29
C GLN A 18 8.48 16.96 19.96
N MET A 19 8.87 16.89 18.67
CA MET A 19 10.05 16.15 18.25
C MET A 19 11.34 16.70 18.87
N LYS A 20 11.52 18.02 18.85
CA LYS A 20 12.67 18.68 19.47
C LYS A 20 12.77 18.38 20.96
N ASN A 21 11.63 18.22 21.63
CA ASN A 21 11.57 17.86 23.05
C ASN A 21 11.81 16.36 23.30
N SER A 22 11.65 15.50 22.29
CA SER A 22 11.77 14.04 22.40
C SER A 22 13.17 13.46 22.11
N ASN A 23 14.18 14.29 21.78
CA ASN A 23 15.53 13.86 21.36
C ASN A 23 15.55 12.86 20.18
N ILE A 24 14.50 12.84 19.35
CA ILE A 24 14.44 11.96 18.18
C ILE A 24 15.33 12.50 17.06
N GLN A 25 16.42 11.80 16.77
CA GLN A 25 17.32 12.11 15.66
C GLN A 25 16.86 11.35 14.40
N ILE A 26 16.19 12.06 13.50
CA ILE A 26 15.79 11.53 12.19
C ILE A 26 16.99 11.49 11.26
N ASP A 27 17.20 10.36 10.58
CA ASP A 27 18.17 10.22 9.51
C ASP A 27 17.70 11.02 8.29
N LYS A 28 18.40 12.14 8.00
CA LYS A 28 18.04 13.05 6.92
C LYS A 28 18.32 12.46 5.54
N ASP A 29 19.33 11.63 5.39
CA ASP A 29 19.66 11.02 4.10
C ASP A 29 18.60 9.98 3.74
N LYS A 30 18.18 9.18 4.72
CA LYS A 30 17.06 8.24 4.56
C LYS A 30 15.75 8.97 4.28
N LEU A 31 15.42 10.03 5.01
CA LEU A 31 14.23 10.85 4.73
C LEU A 31 14.26 11.44 3.31
N ASN A 32 15.40 11.93 2.84
CA ASN A 32 15.52 12.45 1.47
C ASN A 32 15.28 11.36 0.43
N SER A 33 15.80 10.14 0.64
CA SER A 33 15.51 9.01 -0.24
C SER A 33 14.00 8.69 -0.33
N PHE A 34 13.26 8.82 0.77
CA PHE A 34 11.80 8.68 0.75
C PHE A 34 11.11 9.83 0.00
N LYS A 35 11.60 11.06 0.12
CA LYS A 35 11.08 12.20 -0.66
C LYS A 35 11.29 12.00 -2.16
N ASP A 36 12.40 11.39 -2.56
CA ASP A 36 12.67 11.04 -3.96
C ASP A 36 11.68 9.97 -4.46
N ILE A 37 11.46 8.90 -3.69
CA ILE A 37 10.44 7.88 -4.00
C ILE A 37 9.05 8.51 -4.17
N ILE A 38 8.64 9.37 -3.23
CA ILE A 38 7.35 10.06 -3.30
C ILE A 38 7.26 10.90 -4.58
N SER A 39 8.35 11.60 -4.94
CA SER A 39 8.40 12.41 -6.16
C SER A 39 8.24 11.55 -7.41
N GLU A 40 8.88 10.38 -7.47
CA GLU A 40 8.71 9.43 -8.57
C GLU A 40 7.26 8.92 -8.67
N LEU A 41 6.64 8.53 -7.56
CA LEU A 41 5.26 8.05 -7.54
C LEU A 41 4.26 9.15 -7.95
N VAL A 42 4.51 10.40 -7.55
CA VAL A 42 3.75 11.56 -8.02
C VAL A 42 3.92 11.76 -9.53
N SER A 43 5.13 11.60 -10.07
CA SER A 43 5.36 11.68 -11.53
C SER A 43 4.60 10.59 -12.28
N ILE A 44 4.59 9.36 -11.78
CA ILE A 44 3.81 8.25 -12.33
C ILE A 44 2.31 8.59 -12.33
N ARG A 45 1.80 9.13 -11.23
CA ARG A 45 0.40 9.58 -11.11
C ARG A 45 0.06 10.64 -12.17
N ASN A 46 0.93 11.63 -12.37
CA ASN A 46 0.76 12.68 -13.38
C ASN A 46 0.70 12.08 -14.79
N GLU A 47 1.57 11.12 -15.09
CA GLU A 47 1.61 10.46 -16.40
C GLU A 47 0.29 9.74 -16.69
N PHE A 48 -0.17 8.89 -15.77
CA PHE A 48 -1.37 8.08 -15.98
C PHE A 48 -2.68 8.87 -15.92
N ALA A 49 -2.73 9.98 -15.16
CA ALA A 49 -3.87 10.88 -15.16
C ALA A 49 -4.23 11.37 -16.57
N SER A 50 -3.24 11.60 -17.43
CA SER A 50 -3.46 12.00 -18.82
C SER A 50 -3.92 10.87 -19.75
N LYS A 51 -3.81 9.61 -19.31
CA LYS A 51 -4.00 8.39 -20.12
C LYS A 51 -5.18 7.52 -19.66
N LEU A 52 -5.99 7.97 -18.70
CA LEU A 52 -7.03 7.14 -18.06
C LEU A 52 -7.95 6.43 -19.07
N SER A 53 -8.50 7.15 -20.05
CA SER A 53 -9.41 6.54 -21.03
C SER A 53 -8.71 5.48 -21.89
N GLN A 54 -7.41 5.63 -22.17
CA GLN A 54 -6.65 4.61 -22.90
C GLN A 54 -6.43 3.36 -22.03
N LEU A 55 -6.10 3.56 -20.75
CA LEU A 55 -5.96 2.46 -19.80
C LEU A 55 -7.26 1.66 -19.63
N GLN A 56 -8.39 2.37 -19.46
CA GLN A 56 -9.72 1.76 -19.34
C GLN A 56 -10.05 0.89 -20.56
N ASN A 57 -9.93 1.47 -21.76
CA ASN A 57 -10.20 0.75 -23.00
C ASN A 57 -9.29 -0.46 -23.23
N SER A 58 -8.05 -0.41 -22.75
CA SER A 58 -7.09 -1.52 -22.89
C SER A 58 -7.42 -2.63 -21.90
N ASN A 59 -7.61 -2.28 -20.63
CA ASN A 59 -7.97 -3.24 -19.58
C ASN A 59 -9.29 -3.97 -19.90
N GLU A 60 -10.33 -3.25 -20.34
CA GLU A 60 -11.62 -3.88 -20.68
C GLU A 60 -11.51 -4.94 -21.78
N LYS A 61 -10.54 -4.79 -22.71
CA LYS A 61 -10.30 -5.76 -23.79
C LYS A 61 -9.43 -6.93 -23.37
N GLU A 62 -8.53 -6.70 -22.42
CA GLU A 62 -7.54 -7.69 -21.97
C GLU A 62 -8.09 -8.60 -20.87
N ILE A 63 -9.08 -8.16 -20.10
CA ILE A 63 -9.70 -8.98 -19.06
C ILE A 63 -10.47 -10.14 -19.69
N VAL A 64 -10.12 -11.36 -19.31
CA VAL A 64 -10.78 -12.59 -19.76
C VAL A 64 -11.52 -13.32 -18.64
N THR A 65 -11.13 -13.11 -17.38
CA THR A 65 -11.77 -13.74 -16.22
C THR A 65 -11.94 -12.77 -15.06
N PHE A 66 -12.93 -13.08 -14.21
CA PHE A 66 -13.23 -12.30 -13.02
C PHE A 66 -13.28 -13.17 -11.77
N GLU A 67 -12.73 -12.65 -10.68
CA GLU A 67 -12.94 -13.19 -9.34
C GLU A 67 -13.56 -12.13 -8.42
N TYR A 68 -14.10 -12.59 -7.30
CA TYR A 68 -14.80 -11.74 -6.35
C TYR A 68 -14.39 -12.11 -4.92
N SER A 69 -14.25 -11.13 -4.03
CA SER A 69 -14.05 -11.39 -2.60
C SER A 69 -15.09 -10.68 -1.73
N LYS A 70 -15.28 -11.20 -0.51
CA LYS A 70 -16.03 -10.52 0.55
C LYS A 70 -15.13 -10.25 1.76
N GLY A 71 -15.24 -9.05 2.30
CA GLY A 71 -14.36 -8.55 3.34
C GLY A 71 -13.02 -8.05 2.78
N GLY A 72 -12.19 -7.49 3.64
CA GLY A 72 -10.85 -7.01 3.27
C GLY A 72 -10.77 -5.53 2.91
N GLU A 73 -11.84 -4.78 3.16
CA GLU A 73 -12.00 -3.36 2.81
C GLU A 73 -10.97 -2.45 3.50
N THR A 74 -10.33 -2.92 4.57
CA THR A 74 -9.23 -2.21 5.26
C THR A 74 -7.88 -2.37 4.57
N LEU A 75 -7.80 -3.16 3.49
CA LEU A 75 -6.63 -3.30 2.62
C LEU A 75 -7.01 -2.84 1.22
N HIS A 76 -6.22 -1.98 0.59
CA HIS A 76 -6.52 -1.39 -0.73
C HIS A 76 -7.00 -2.40 -1.81
N ARG A 77 -6.46 -3.64 -1.83
CA ARG A 77 -6.89 -4.72 -2.76
C ARG A 77 -7.62 -5.88 -2.09
N GLY A 78 -7.92 -5.79 -0.80
CA GLY A 78 -8.50 -6.89 -0.03
C GLY A 78 -7.66 -8.17 -0.12
N TYR A 79 -8.23 -9.20 -0.74
CA TYR A 79 -7.64 -10.55 -0.80
C TYR A 79 -6.25 -10.55 -1.45
N TYR A 80 -6.10 -9.76 -2.52
CA TYR A 80 -4.88 -9.66 -3.33
C TYR A 80 -3.95 -8.51 -2.91
N CYS A 81 -4.03 -8.05 -1.65
CA CYS A 81 -3.08 -7.07 -1.13
C CYS A 81 -1.62 -7.58 -1.24
N PRO A 82 -0.70 -6.88 -1.91
CA PRO A 82 0.68 -7.33 -2.13
C PRO A 82 1.55 -7.30 -0.86
N SER A 83 1.22 -6.47 0.14
CA SER A 83 1.93 -6.48 1.42
C SER A 83 1.92 -7.89 2.01
N LEU A 84 3.01 -8.33 2.63
CA LEU A 84 3.08 -9.63 3.30
C LEU A 84 2.69 -9.57 4.78
N VAL A 85 2.68 -8.39 5.39
CA VAL A 85 2.60 -8.24 6.85
C VAL A 85 1.59 -7.20 7.35
N PHE A 86 1.00 -6.37 6.49
CA PHE A 86 0.08 -5.30 6.92
C PHE A 86 -1.08 -5.82 7.77
N ASP A 87 -1.71 -6.92 7.35
CA ASP A 87 -2.82 -7.56 8.08
C ASP A 87 -2.39 -8.29 9.35
N LEU A 88 -1.09 -8.55 9.51
CA LEU A 88 -0.52 -9.17 10.72
C LEU A 88 -0.17 -8.11 11.77
N ILE A 89 0.36 -6.97 11.35
CA ILE A 89 0.83 -5.90 12.25
C ILE A 89 -0.32 -5.01 12.69
N VAL A 90 -1.19 -4.62 11.76
CA VAL A 90 -2.40 -3.89 12.09
C VAL A 90 -3.46 -4.90 12.51
N GLY A 91 -3.41 -5.32 13.78
CA GLY A 91 -4.25 -6.38 14.33
C GLY A 91 -5.74 -6.21 14.00
N ASN A 92 -6.45 -7.35 13.89
CA ASN A 92 -7.87 -7.43 13.51
C ASN A 92 -8.19 -6.99 12.05
N ILE A 93 -7.19 -6.71 11.22
CA ILE A 93 -7.36 -6.66 9.78
C ILE A 93 -7.40 -8.07 9.20
N LYS A 94 -8.23 -8.26 8.17
CA LYS A 94 -8.30 -9.52 7.41
C LYS A 94 -8.27 -9.18 5.95
N ARG A 95 -7.68 -10.06 5.13
CA ARG A 95 -7.68 -9.94 3.66
C ARG A 95 -9.04 -10.20 3.00
N GLY A 96 -10.02 -10.73 3.73
CA GLY A 96 -11.28 -11.18 3.15
C GLY A 96 -11.17 -12.60 2.58
N LYS A 97 -12.19 -13.02 1.83
CA LYS A 97 -12.28 -14.38 1.26
C LYS A 97 -12.81 -14.35 -0.17
N LEU A 98 -12.17 -15.12 -1.05
CA LEU A 98 -12.67 -15.35 -2.41
C LEU A 98 -14.02 -16.09 -2.40
N LEU A 99 -14.87 -15.68 -3.33
CA LEU A 99 -16.20 -16.24 -3.55
C LEU A 99 -16.15 -17.24 -4.70
N LYS A 100 -16.76 -18.41 -4.51
CA LYS A 100 -16.71 -19.51 -5.49
C LYS A 100 -17.54 -19.26 -6.75
N ARG A 101 -18.42 -18.27 -6.73
CA ARG A 101 -19.39 -17.96 -7.79
C ARG A 101 -19.57 -16.46 -7.86
N LYS A 102 -19.93 -15.96 -9.05
CA LYS A 102 -20.31 -14.56 -9.24
C LYS A 102 -21.48 -14.21 -8.31
N PRO A 103 -21.28 -13.28 -7.37
CA PRO A 103 -22.33 -12.81 -6.47
C PRO A 103 -23.19 -11.73 -7.15
N ASP A 104 -24.36 -11.44 -6.56
CA ASP A 104 -25.11 -10.24 -6.93
C ASP A 104 -24.34 -8.98 -6.52
N PHE A 105 -24.60 -7.86 -7.22
CA PHE A 105 -24.03 -6.56 -6.87
C PHE A 105 -24.27 -6.21 -5.39
N GLY A 106 -23.24 -5.65 -4.72
CA GLY A 106 -23.26 -5.31 -3.30
C GLY A 106 -23.05 -6.50 -2.34
N LYS A 107 -23.06 -7.75 -2.84
CA LYS A 107 -22.75 -8.94 -2.03
C LYS A 107 -21.27 -9.35 -2.08
N TYR A 108 -20.43 -8.47 -2.59
CA TYR A 108 -18.97 -8.58 -2.61
C TYR A 108 -18.36 -7.23 -2.26
N SER A 109 -17.08 -7.26 -1.90
CA SER A 109 -16.30 -6.09 -1.53
C SER A 109 -15.29 -5.71 -2.60
N TYR A 110 -14.81 -6.70 -3.38
CA TYR A 110 -13.94 -6.46 -4.53
C TYR A 110 -14.31 -7.34 -5.71
N GLU A 111 -14.17 -6.78 -6.91
CA GLU A 111 -14.12 -7.49 -8.19
C GLU A 111 -12.70 -7.38 -8.76
N TYR A 112 -12.16 -8.50 -9.23
CA TYR A 112 -10.79 -8.63 -9.73
C TYR A 112 -10.84 -9.07 -11.19
N GLY A 113 -10.24 -8.29 -12.09
CA GLY A 113 -10.14 -8.61 -13.51
C GLY A 113 -8.76 -9.16 -13.86
N PHE A 114 -8.73 -10.34 -14.49
CA PHE A 114 -7.51 -11.03 -14.87
C PHE A 114 -7.38 -11.15 -16.39
N ASP A 115 -6.15 -11.01 -16.88
CA ASP A 115 -5.81 -11.21 -18.28
C ASP A 115 -5.63 -12.70 -18.65
N ALA A 116 -5.30 -12.96 -19.92
CA ALA A 116 -5.12 -14.32 -20.45
C ALA A 116 -3.94 -15.09 -19.84
N ASP A 117 -2.98 -14.38 -19.26
CA ASP A 117 -1.82 -14.95 -18.56
C ASP A 117 -2.10 -15.10 -17.05
N ASN A 118 -3.36 -14.91 -16.63
CA ASN A 118 -3.81 -14.99 -15.24
C ASN A 118 -3.13 -13.94 -14.33
N ARG A 119 -2.77 -12.78 -14.89
CA ARG A 119 -2.29 -11.62 -14.12
C ARG A 119 -3.47 -10.74 -13.74
N LEU A 120 -3.48 -10.28 -12.49
CA LEU A 120 -4.47 -9.32 -12.00
C LEU A 120 -4.18 -7.96 -12.65
N ILE A 121 -5.04 -7.46 -13.52
CA ILE A 121 -4.83 -6.18 -14.22
C ILE A 121 -5.78 -5.08 -13.74
N ARG A 122 -6.88 -5.45 -13.11
CA ARG A 122 -7.86 -4.50 -12.56
C ARG A 122 -8.40 -4.94 -11.21
N VAL A 123 -8.56 -3.99 -10.31
CA VAL A 123 -9.27 -4.14 -9.04
C VAL A 123 -10.37 -3.09 -8.98
N LYS A 124 -11.57 -3.50 -8.56
CA LYS A 124 -12.70 -2.61 -8.34
C LYS A 124 -13.24 -2.78 -6.93
N GLY A 125 -13.19 -1.72 -6.14
CA GLY A 125 -13.74 -1.66 -4.78
C GLY A 125 -15.25 -1.46 -4.78
N VAL A 126 -15.96 -2.22 -3.95
CA VAL A 126 -17.42 -2.16 -3.79
C VAL A 126 -17.76 -1.98 -2.31
N ASN A 127 -18.48 -0.91 -1.99
CA ASN A 127 -18.95 -0.56 -0.64
C ASN A 127 -20.46 -0.27 -0.66
N GLU A 128 -21.05 -0.03 0.50
CA GLU A 128 -22.49 0.23 0.66
C GLU A 128 -23.01 1.47 -0.09
N PHE A 129 -22.12 2.37 -0.53
CA PHE A 129 -22.46 3.58 -1.27
C PHE A 129 -22.30 3.41 -2.79
N THR A 130 -21.76 2.28 -3.24
CA THR A 130 -21.55 1.98 -4.66
C THR A 130 -22.83 1.62 -5.38
N THR A 131 -22.89 1.93 -6.68
CA THR A 131 -23.94 1.45 -7.59
C THR A 131 -23.30 0.61 -8.70
N PRO A 132 -24.09 -0.17 -9.47
CA PRO A 132 -23.53 -0.96 -10.57
C PRO A 132 -22.73 -0.14 -11.59
N VAL A 133 -22.99 1.18 -11.68
CA VAL A 133 -22.43 2.08 -12.69
C VAL A 133 -21.62 3.25 -12.11
N SER A 134 -21.49 3.39 -10.79
CA SER A 134 -20.78 4.54 -10.18
C SER A 134 -20.33 4.32 -8.74
N ARG A 135 -19.52 5.27 -8.23
CA ARG A 135 -19.07 5.41 -6.84
C ARG A 135 -18.17 4.28 -6.32
N PHE A 136 -17.50 3.60 -7.23
CA PHE A 136 -16.46 2.64 -6.92
C PHE A 136 -15.10 3.27 -7.17
N ASP A 137 -14.10 2.84 -6.42
CA ASP A 137 -12.71 3.11 -6.71
C ASP A 137 -12.18 1.97 -7.59
N GLU A 138 -11.36 2.30 -8.58
CA GLU A 138 -10.68 1.31 -9.40
C GLU A 138 -9.18 1.48 -9.33
N GLU A 139 -8.49 0.37 -9.49
CA GLU A 139 -7.05 0.34 -9.63
C GLU A 139 -6.69 -0.48 -10.87
N PHE A 140 -5.77 0.05 -11.66
CA PHE A 140 -5.14 -0.70 -12.74
C PHE A 140 -3.72 -1.09 -12.38
N LEU A 141 -3.36 -2.32 -12.72
CA LEU A 141 -2.03 -2.87 -12.52
C LEU A 141 -1.28 -2.93 -13.85
N ILE A 142 -0.12 -2.27 -13.88
CA ILE A 142 0.77 -2.21 -15.03
C ILE A 142 2.04 -2.98 -14.70
N TYR A 143 2.32 -4.01 -15.50
CA TYR A 143 3.47 -4.89 -15.33
C TYR A 143 4.63 -4.42 -16.22
N SER A 144 5.84 -4.37 -15.65
CA SER A 144 7.08 -4.07 -16.36
C SER A 144 8.24 -4.81 -15.70
N ASP A 145 8.73 -5.88 -16.34
CA ASP A 145 9.80 -6.74 -15.83
C ASP A 145 9.54 -7.15 -14.36
N ASP A 146 10.39 -6.68 -13.45
CA ASP A 146 10.35 -6.95 -12.02
C ASP A 146 9.51 -5.93 -11.23
N ILE A 147 8.74 -5.08 -11.90
CA ILE A 147 7.92 -4.03 -11.29
C ILE A 147 6.45 -4.21 -11.64
N VAL A 148 5.60 -4.04 -10.63
CA VAL A 148 4.15 -3.90 -10.81
C VAL A 148 3.73 -2.55 -10.24
N LEU A 149 3.25 -1.67 -11.10
CA LEU A 149 2.64 -0.39 -10.72
C LEU A 149 1.14 -0.59 -10.53
N GLY A 150 0.60 -0.03 -9.45
CA GLY A 150 -0.83 0.11 -9.24
C GLY A 150 -1.20 1.58 -9.29
N VAL A 151 -2.23 1.93 -10.03
CA VAL A 151 -2.74 3.31 -10.07
C VAL A 151 -4.22 3.32 -9.74
N GLU A 152 -4.55 3.90 -8.59
CA GLU A 152 -5.91 3.95 -8.05
C GLU A 152 -6.54 5.30 -8.35
N PHE A 153 -7.78 5.26 -8.82
CA PHE A 153 -8.56 6.44 -9.16
C PHE A 153 -10.02 6.29 -8.73
N ASP A 154 -10.60 7.43 -8.34
CA ASP A 154 -12.00 7.52 -7.96
C ASP A 154 -12.93 7.42 -9.18
N ASN A 155 -14.23 7.39 -8.93
CA ASN A 155 -15.24 7.35 -9.98
C ASN A 155 -15.33 8.63 -10.84
N MET A 156 -14.60 9.70 -10.50
CA MET A 156 -14.43 10.91 -11.30
C MET A 156 -13.15 10.87 -12.15
N GLY A 157 -12.31 9.84 -11.98
CA GLY A 157 -11.04 9.67 -12.66
C GLY A 157 -9.89 10.44 -12.00
N HIS A 158 -10.06 10.91 -10.76
CA HIS A 158 -8.97 11.51 -10.00
C HIS A 158 -8.08 10.41 -9.44
N PHE A 159 -6.79 10.48 -9.75
CA PHE A 159 -5.80 9.55 -9.23
C PHE A 159 -5.33 9.99 -7.86
N ASP A 160 -5.64 9.19 -6.84
CA ASP A 160 -5.34 9.53 -5.46
C ASP A 160 -4.17 8.73 -4.89
N VAL A 161 -3.92 7.54 -5.41
CA VAL A 161 -2.90 6.63 -4.87
C VAL A 161 -2.12 5.94 -5.98
N VAL A 162 -0.80 5.85 -5.79
CA VAL A 162 0.08 5.03 -6.62
C VAL A 162 0.80 4.02 -5.74
N TYR A 163 0.85 2.80 -6.24
CA TYR A 163 1.54 1.66 -5.66
C TYR A 163 2.69 1.25 -6.57
N ARG A 164 3.82 0.83 -5.99
CA ARG A 164 4.91 0.19 -6.72
C ARG A 164 5.37 -1.02 -5.93
N CYS A 165 5.27 -2.19 -6.56
CA CYS A 165 5.84 -3.43 -6.05
C CYS A 165 7.08 -3.75 -6.86
N THR A 166 8.21 -4.00 -6.20
CA THR A 166 9.43 -4.48 -6.86
C THR A 166 9.67 -5.92 -6.45
N TYR A 167 10.02 -6.75 -7.42
CA TYR A 167 10.28 -8.16 -7.26
C TYR A 167 11.75 -8.48 -7.54
N ASP A 168 12.24 -9.54 -6.93
CA ASP A 168 13.50 -10.19 -7.29
C ASP A 168 13.24 -11.70 -7.33
N ASN A 169 13.55 -12.33 -8.46
CA ASN A 169 13.30 -13.77 -8.68
C ASN A 169 11.86 -14.21 -8.30
N GLY A 170 10.86 -13.39 -8.66
CA GLY A 170 9.44 -13.65 -8.39
C GLY A 170 8.98 -13.37 -6.96
N LYS A 171 9.83 -12.82 -6.10
CA LYS A 171 9.48 -12.46 -4.71
C LYS A 171 9.45 -10.97 -4.52
N ILE A 172 8.43 -10.48 -3.82
CA ILE A 172 8.37 -9.06 -3.50
C ILE A 172 9.50 -8.68 -2.56
N VAL A 173 10.30 -7.69 -2.94
CA VAL A 173 11.39 -7.12 -2.13
C VAL A 173 11.06 -5.72 -1.65
N LYS A 174 10.17 -5.00 -2.35
CA LYS A 174 9.67 -3.69 -1.95
C LYS A 174 8.20 -3.53 -2.24
N TYR A 175 7.49 -2.87 -1.35
CA TYR A 175 6.12 -2.43 -1.52
C TYR A 175 6.01 -0.96 -1.12
N GLU A 176 5.77 -0.09 -2.09
CA GLU A 176 5.67 1.35 -1.92
C GLU A 176 4.24 1.80 -2.21
N ARG A 177 3.67 2.64 -1.35
CA ARG A 177 2.35 3.23 -1.54
C ARG A 177 2.37 4.70 -1.17
N SER A 178 2.02 5.56 -2.12
CA SER A 178 1.87 6.99 -1.85
C SER A 178 0.45 7.45 -2.13
N VAL A 179 -0.17 8.11 -1.13
CA VAL A 179 -1.41 8.87 -1.31
C VAL A 179 -1.03 10.23 -1.88
N CYS A 180 -1.10 10.37 -3.19
CA CYS A 180 -0.52 11.47 -3.96
C CYS A 180 -1.57 12.36 -4.66
N GLY A 181 -2.85 12.28 -4.27
CA GLY A 181 -3.92 13.14 -4.79
C GLY A 181 -3.61 14.63 -4.66
N THR A 182 -2.92 15.04 -3.58
CA THR A 182 -2.30 16.37 -3.46
C THR A 182 -0.81 16.23 -3.18
N GLN A 183 0.04 16.63 -4.14
CA GLN A 183 1.50 16.47 -4.07
C GLN A 183 2.14 17.03 -2.78
N GLU A 184 1.68 18.19 -2.30
CA GLU A 184 2.19 18.83 -1.07
C GLU A 184 1.94 17.99 0.20
N TYR A 185 0.98 17.07 0.16
CA TYR A 185 0.56 16.22 1.28
C TYR A 185 0.90 14.75 1.06
N ALA A 186 1.65 14.44 0.00
CA ALA A 186 1.96 13.08 -0.34
C ALA A 186 2.80 12.43 0.78
N GLY A 187 2.26 11.36 1.36
CA GLY A 187 2.97 10.48 2.29
C GLY A 187 3.50 9.24 1.58
N LEU A 188 4.26 8.43 2.30
CA LEU A 188 4.70 7.12 1.83
C LEU A 188 4.49 6.08 2.92
N TYR A 189 3.81 5.02 2.57
CA TYR A 189 3.89 3.75 3.27
C TYR A 189 4.84 2.85 2.48
N TYR A 190 5.89 2.35 3.12
CA TYR A 190 6.94 1.57 2.48
C TYR A 190 7.26 0.30 3.27
N GLU A 191 7.30 -0.84 2.60
CA GLU A 191 7.80 -2.09 3.15
C GLU A 191 8.99 -2.59 2.34
N GLU A 192 10.00 -3.11 3.03
CA GLU A 192 11.18 -3.75 2.45
C GLU A 192 11.35 -5.15 3.04
N TYR A 193 11.53 -6.13 2.16
CA TYR A 193 11.58 -7.55 2.53
C TYR A 193 12.95 -8.15 2.22
N PHE A 194 13.53 -8.80 3.21
CA PHE A 194 14.84 -9.44 3.10
C PHE A 194 14.70 -10.95 3.22
N TYR A 195 15.41 -11.67 2.36
CA TYR A 195 15.35 -13.12 2.29
C TYR A 195 16.71 -13.74 2.59
N GLU A 196 16.72 -14.77 3.43
CA GLU A 196 17.89 -15.61 3.70
C GLU A 196 17.57 -17.04 3.25
N ASN A 197 18.47 -17.67 2.49
CA ASN A 197 18.25 -19.03 1.94
C ASN A 197 16.89 -19.18 1.25
N ASN A 198 16.47 -18.16 0.50
CA ASN A 198 15.19 -18.14 -0.19
C ASN A 198 13.96 -18.15 0.75
N MET A 199 14.09 -17.72 2.01
CA MET A 199 12.99 -17.62 2.98
C MET A 199 12.93 -16.20 3.55
N LEU A 200 11.71 -15.68 3.77
CA LEU A 200 11.53 -14.34 4.34
C LEU A 200 12.14 -14.32 5.74
N SER A 201 13.06 -13.39 5.98
CA SER A 201 13.89 -13.34 7.20
C SER A 201 13.64 -12.07 8.00
N VAL A 202 13.50 -10.93 7.31
CA VAL A 202 13.31 -9.62 7.93
C VAL A 202 12.34 -8.81 7.07
N VAL A 203 11.51 -8.02 7.74
CA VAL A 203 10.72 -6.95 7.12
C VAL A 203 11.00 -5.63 7.84
N SER A 204 11.17 -4.57 7.07
CA SER A 204 11.19 -3.19 7.56
C SER A 204 10.00 -2.44 6.98
N ILE A 205 9.35 -1.61 7.79
CA ILE A 205 8.13 -0.87 7.44
C ILE A 205 8.34 0.58 7.83
N PHE A 206 7.86 1.47 6.98
CA PHE A 206 8.01 2.90 7.16
C PHE A 206 6.71 3.63 6.85
N ASP A 207 6.31 4.50 7.77
CA ASP A 207 5.26 5.49 7.60
C ASP A 207 5.92 6.86 7.55
N VAL A 208 5.94 7.48 6.38
CA VAL A 208 6.68 8.73 6.10
C VAL A 208 5.70 9.88 5.90
N THR A 209 5.88 10.93 6.71
CA THR A 209 5.16 12.20 6.53
C THR A 209 6.19 13.30 6.22
N PRO A 210 6.55 13.50 4.94
CA PRO A 210 7.69 14.33 4.55
C PRO A 210 7.49 15.81 4.89
N ARG A 211 6.24 16.29 4.92
CA ARG A 211 5.91 17.68 5.22
C ARG A 211 6.42 18.13 6.59
N ILE A 212 6.26 17.26 7.59
CA ILE A 212 6.73 17.52 8.96
C ILE A 212 8.10 16.88 9.23
N GLU A 213 8.75 16.38 8.17
CA GLU A 213 10.08 15.79 8.17
C GLU A 213 10.26 14.57 9.09
N ILE A 214 9.23 13.72 9.17
CA ILE A 214 9.25 12.53 10.01
C ILE A 214 9.05 11.27 9.19
N TYR A 215 9.60 10.18 9.71
CA TYR A 215 9.15 8.84 9.41
C TYR A 215 9.20 7.99 10.69
N GLU A 216 8.31 7.01 10.77
CA GLU A 216 8.39 5.92 11.74
C GLU A 216 9.00 4.71 11.04
N GLU A 217 9.82 3.94 11.76
CA GLU A 217 10.37 2.69 11.27
C GLU A 217 9.95 1.57 12.22
N GLN A 218 9.41 0.48 11.67
CA GLN A 218 9.27 -0.77 12.38
C GLN A 218 10.12 -1.83 11.69
N LYS A 219 10.81 -2.66 12.47
CA LYS A 219 11.63 -3.73 11.91
C LYS A 219 11.39 -5.03 12.65
N TYR A 220 11.10 -6.08 11.91
CA TYR A 220 10.79 -7.39 12.47
C TYR A 220 11.64 -8.48 11.84
N LYS A 221 12.23 -9.33 12.69
CA LYS A 221 12.65 -10.66 12.29
C LYS A 221 11.42 -11.56 12.14
N VAL A 222 11.41 -12.35 11.08
CA VAL A 222 10.30 -13.22 10.73
C VAL A 222 10.61 -14.65 11.16
N GLU A 223 9.67 -15.31 11.84
CA GLU A 223 9.69 -16.77 12.01
C GLU A 223 8.58 -17.38 11.15
N LEU A 224 8.96 -18.43 10.42
CA LEU A 224 8.07 -19.16 9.51
C LEU A 224 7.79 -20.57 10.06
N ASP A 225 6.63 -21.13 9.74
CA ASP A 225 6.35 -22.55 9.92
C ASP A 225 6.91 -23.40 8.76
N ALA A 226 6.64 -24.72 8.80
CA ALA A 226 7.06 -25.67 7.79
C ALA A 226 6.43 -25.42 6.40
N ASP A 227 5.32 -24.69 6.34
CA ASP A 227 4.62 -24.32 5.10
C ASP A 227 5.02 -22.90 4.63
N SER A 228 6.09 -22.33 5.18
CA SER A 228 6.58 -20.97 4.89
C SER A 228 5.60 -19.86 5.26
N LYS A 229 4.67 -20.09 6.20
CA LYS A 229 3.77 -19.05 6.70
C LYS A 229 4.38 -18.33 7.89
N ILE A 230 4.17 -17.02 7.96
CA ILE A 230 4.60 -16.19 9.09
C ILE A 230 3.81 -16.61 10.34
N VAL A 231 4.53 -17.12 11.33
CA VAL A 231 3.97 -17.47 12.64
C VAL A 231 4.38 -16.51 13.73
N LYS A 232 5.44 -15.73 13.51
CA LYS A 232 5.91 -14.74 14.48
C LYS A 232 6.64 -13.58 13.81
N LEU A 233 6.45 -12.39 14.37
CA LEU A 233 7.27 -11.21 14.11
C LEU A 233 7.91 -10.77 15.42
N ILE A 234 9.24 -10.67 15.43
CA ILE A 234 10.04 -10.31 16.61
C ILE A 234 10.80 -9.04 16.27
N GLY A 235 10.44 -7.92 16.88
CA GLY A 235 10.89 -6.63 16.38
C GLY A 235 10.27 -5.46 17.11
N GLY A 236 9.82 -4.46 16.37
CA GLY A 236 9.03 -3.34 16.90
C GLY A 236 9.49 -2.00 16.34
N PHE A 237 9.07 -0.92 16.99
CA PHE A 237 9.40 0.45 16.58
C PHE A 237 10.88 0.75 16.80
N ILE A 238 11.48 1.45 15.86
CA ILE A 238 12.83 1.99 15.97
C ILE A 238 12.70 3.49 16.20
N THR A 239 12.89 3.91 17.45
CA THR A 239 12.85 5.32 17.85
C THR A 239 14.29 5.75 18.15
N SER A 240 14.83 6.70 17.39
CA SER A 240 16.22 7.20 17.58
C SER A 240 17.31 6.11 17.51
N GLY A 241 17.12 5.10 16.67
CA GLY A 241 18.05 3.96 16.58
C GLY A 241 17.95 2.95 17.73
N VAL A 242 17.01 3.14 18.67
CA VAL A 242 16.71 2.19 19.74
C VAL A 242 15.44 1.42 19.38
N ALA A 243 15.53 0.09 19.34
CA ALA A 243 14.37 -0.76 19.09
C ALA A 243 13.53 -0.91 20.37
N GLU A 244 12.30 -0.43 20.35
CA GLU A 244 11.27 -0.84 21.31
C GLU A 244 10.80 -2.24 20.93
N LYS A 245 10.99 -3.19 21.85
CA LYS A 245 10.74 -4.60 21.56
C LYS A 245 9.25 -4.92 21.65
N ASP A 246 8.69 -5.31 20.52
CA ASP A 246 7.40 -5.92 20.32
C ASP A 246 7.55 -7.37 19.80
N VAL A 247 6.60 -8.24 20.18
CA VAL A 247 6.55 -9.64 19.73
C VAL A 247 5.12 -9.98 19.39
N LEU A 248 4.87 -10.21 18.11
CA LEU A 248 3.58 -10.62 17.59
C LEU A 248 3.61 -12.13 17.31
N ASP A 249 2.80 -12.90 18.04
CA ASP A 249 2.67 -14.35 17.88
C ASP A 249 1.31 -14.66 17.24
N PHE A 250 1.35 -15.37 16.11
CA PHE A 250 0.16 -15.68 15.30
C PHE A 250 -0.23 -17.15 15.36
N LYS A 251 0.45 -17.97 16.18
CA LYS A 251 0.09 -19.37 16.37
C LYS A 251 -1.32 -19.45 16.97
N LYS A 252 -2.21 -20.12 16.24
CA LYS A 252 -3.52 -20.55 16.73
C LYS A 252 -3.48 -22.01 17.13
#